data_AF-A0A7V0IHH5-F1
#
_entry.id   AF-A0A7V0IHH5-F1
#
_cell.length_a   1.000
_cell.length_b   1.000
_cell.length_c   1.000
_cell.angle_alpha   90.00
_cell.angle_beta   90.00
_cell.angle_gamma   90.00
#
_symmetry.space_group_name_H-M   'P 1'
#
loop_
_entity.id
_entity.type
_entity.pdbx_description
1 polymer ?
#
loop_
_entity_poly.entity_id
_entity_poly.type
_entity_poly.pdbx_seq_one_letter_code
_entity_poly.pdbx_strand_id
1 'polypeptide(L)'
;CQNWHISQDRVPTRYISPDVLVTIALRERSVGIAFTYTEPLIWFEYVVDVAKIGRTRGLKMVAVSNGYINPEPLEELLPYIDAFNIDLKSMNPDVYRRFIGGRLEPVLETIKMASRKTLVEVTYLIIPTVNDSEEEIRKLVDFIAEVNPKIPLHLSRYYPAYKFDVPPTPPKTLLDAYKIARQTLPYVYIGNLPIAGTENTYCPECGNLLVERQGFSATMPGITPDGKCSKCGRPVDIIL
;
A
#
# COMPACT_ATOMS: atom_id res chain seq x y z
N CYS A 1 -16.58 1.43 -5.44
CA CYS A 1 -16.12 0.11 -4.95
C CYS A 1 -16.15 -0.87 -6.13
N GLN A 2 -15.04 -1.51 -6.49
CA GLN A 2 -15.03 -2.53 -7.56
C GLN A 2 -15.74 -3.82 -7.11
N ASN A 3 -15.69 -4.12 -5.81
CA ASN A 3 -16.37 -5.25 -5.18
C ASN A 3 -17.82 -4.92 -4.77
N TRP A 4 -18.48 -3.99 -5.46
CA TRP A 4 -19.80 -3.51 -5.04
C TRP A 4 -20.83 -4.64 -4.97
N HIS A 5 -20.79 -5.59 -5.91
CA HIS A 5 -21.65 -6.76 -5.92
C HIS A 5 -21.61 -7.54 -4.60
N ILE A 6 -20.41 -7.72 -4.02
CA ILE A 6 -20.23 -8.45 -2.76
C ILE A 6 -20.67 -7.57 -1.58
N SER A 7 -20.35 -6.28 -1.61
CA SER A 7 -20.65 -5.35 -0.50
C SER A 7 -22.15 -5.05 -0.32
N GLN A 8 -22.96 -5.25 -1.36
CA GLN A 8 -24.40 -5.02 -1.33
C GLN A 8 -25.20 -6.29 -1.02
N ASP A 9 -24.54 -7.45 -1.02
CA ASP A 9 -25.20 -8.72 -0.77
C ASP A 9 -25.24 -9.07 0.72
N ARG A 10 -26.22 -9.87 1.13
CA ARG A 10 -26.32 -10.42 2.49
C ARG A 10 -25.95 -11.89 2.47
N VAL A 11 -24.68 -12.16 2.73
CA VAL A 11 -24.16 -13.52 2.84
C VAL A 11 -24.18 -14.01 4.30
N PRO A 12 -24.41 -15.31 4.56
CA PRO A 12 -24.23 -15.88 5.89
C PRO A 12 -22.80 -15.63 6.40
N THR A 13 -22.67 -15.10 7.62
CA THR A 13 -21.38 -14.84 8.25
C THR A 13 -21.15 -15.77 9.44
N ARG A 14 -19.88 -15.98 9.80
CA ARG A 14 -19.47 -16.66 11.03
C ARG A 14 -18.39 -15.86 11.72
N TYR A 15 -18.44 -15.82 13.05
CA TYR A 15 -17.37 -15.22 13.83
C TYR A 15 -16.14 -16.14 13.85
N ILE A 16 -14.96 -15.56 13.66
CA ILE A 16 -13.68 -16.21 13.85
C ILE A 16 -12.99 -15.45 14.97
N SER A 17 -12.57 -16.13 16.05
CA SER A 17 -11.83 -15.48 17.12
C SER A 17 -10.37 -15.24 16.73
N PRO A 18 -9.66 -14.31 17.39
CA PRO A 18 -8.26 -14.05 17.12
C PRO A 18 -7.37 -15.31 17.17
N ASP A 19 -7.51 -16.15 18.20
CA ASP A 19 -6.78 -17.43 18.32
C ASP A 19 -7.08 -18.39 17.17
N VAL A 20 -8.33 -18.48 16.73
CA VAL A 20 -8.73 -19.36 15.62
C VAL A 20 -8.10 -18.86 14.32
N LEU A 21 -8.12 -17.55 14.06
CA LEU A 21 -7.49 -16.98 12.87
C LEU A 21 -5.98 -17.27 12.82
N VAL A 22 -5.29 -17.05 13.95
CA VAL A 22 -3.84 -17.35 14.06
C VAL A 22 -3.57 -18.85 13.90
N THR A 23 -4.40 -19.71 14.48
CA THR A 23 -4.28 -21.17 14.32
C THR A 23 -4.46 -21.60 12.87
N ILE A 24 -5.42 -21.01 12.14
CA ILE A 24 -5.60 -21.26 10.72
C ILE A 24 -4.33 -20.85 9.96
N ALA A 25 -3.81 -19.64 10.18
CA ALA A 25 -2.61 -19.15 9.49
C ALA A 25 -1.39 -20.07 9.70
N LEU A 26 -1.17 -20.55 10.92
CA LEU A 26 -0.10 -21.50 11.25
C LEU A 26 -0.31 -22.86 10.57
N ARG A 27 -1.54 -23.39 10.57
CA ARG A 27 -1.87 -24.67 9.93
C ARG A 27 -1.65 -24.63 8.42
N GLU A 28 -2.02 -23.52 7.78
CA GLU A 28 -1.80 -23.28 6.35
C GLU A 28 -0.33 -22.93 6.02
N ARG A 29 0.56 -22.91 7.03
CA ARG A 29 1.98 -22.54 6.89
C ARG A 29 2.17 -21.15 6.25
N SER A 30 1.26 -20.23 6.55
CA SER A 30 1.37 -18.85 6.09
C SER A 30 2.56 -18.16 6.77
N VAL A 31 3.21 -17.25 6.04
CA VAL A 31 4.23 -16.35 6.60
C VAL A 31 3.58 -15.31 7.53
N GLY A 32 2.30 -14.99 7.32
CA GLY A 32 1.64 -13.91 8.02
C GLY A 32 0.13 -13.81 7.78
N ILE A 33 -0.44 -12.73 8.30
CA ILE A 33 -1.85 -12.35 8.13
C ILE A 33 -1.89 -10.93 7.56
N ALA A 34 -2.66 -10.75 6.48
CA ALA A 34 -2.92 -9.44 5.89
C ALA A 34 -4.38 -9.04 6.16
N PHE A 35 -4.57 -7.88 6.80
CA PHE A 35 -5.89 -7.28 7.01
C PHE A 35 -6.22 -6.39 5.81
N THR A 36 -7.23 -6.75 5.01
CA THR A 36 -7.57 -6.10 3.73
C THR A 36 -9.03 -6.35 3.31
N TYR A 37 -9.41 -5.94 2.09
CA TYR A 37 -10.74 -5.93 1.47
C TYR A 37 -11.74 -4.91 2.04
N THR A 38 -11.97 -4.97 3.35
CA THR A 38 -12.68 -3.91 4.09
C THR A 38 -11.67 -3.06 4.83
N GLU A 39 -12.05 -1.84 5.24
CA GLU A 39 -11.17 -1.02 6.08
C GLU A 39 -10.90 -1.73 7.41
N PRO A 40 -9.67 -2.23 7.66
CA PRO A 40 -9.41 -3.05 8.83
C PRO A 40 -9.52 -2.27 10.14
N LEU A 41 -9.28 -0.96 10.12
CA LEU A 41 -9.30 -0.12 11.32
C LEU A 41 -10.71 0.13 11.87
N ILE A 42 -11.77 -0.26 11.14
CA ILE A 42 -13.14 -0.28 11.69
C ILE A 42 -13.28 -1.36 12.77
N TRP A 43 -12.48 -2.44 12.71
CA TRP A 43 -12.46 -3.53 13.69
C TRP A 43 -11.17 -3.47 14.51
N PHE A 44 -10.83 -2.27 15.00
CA PHE A 44 -9.55 -1.96 15.62
C PHE A 44 -9.15 -2.96 16.70
N GLU A 45 -10.03 -3.24 17.66
CA GLU A 45 -9.77 -4.14 18.79
C GLU A 45 -9.47 -5.57 18.31
N TYR A 46 -10.24 -6.05 17.33
CA TYR A 46 -10.02 -7.37 16.74
C TYR A 46 -8.67 -7.46 16.02
N VAL A 47 -8.30 -6.41 15.27
CA VAL A 47 -7.00 -6.35 14.57
C VAL A 47 -5.85 -6.35 15.58
N VAL A 48 -5.96 -5.56 16.64
CA VAL A 48 -4.95 -5.50 17.71
C VAL A 48 -4.78 -6.85 18.40
N ASP A 49 -5.88 -7.53 18.73
CA ASP A 49 -5.84 -8.85 19.39
C ASP A 49 -5.19 -9.91 18.49
N VAL A 50 -5.58 -9.97 17.22
CA VAL A 50 -4.95 -10.88 16.24
C VAL A 50 -3.47 -10.58 16.09
N ALA A 51 -3.09 -9.30 15.98
CA ALA A 51 -1.71 -8.89 15.76
C ALA A 51 -0.81 -9.22 16.96
N LYS A 52 -1.30 -8.99 18.19
CA LYS A 52 -0.63 -9.39 19.43
C LYS A 52 -0.36 -10.89 19.46
N ILE A 53 -1.39 -11.72 19.22
CA ILE A 53 -1.24 -13.18 19.27
C ILE A 53 -0.34 -13.66 18.13
N GLY A 54 -0.61 -13.24 16.90
CA GLY A 54 0.10 -13.68 15.70
C GLY A 54 1.61 -13.42 15.77
N ARG A 55 2.02 -12.24 16.25
CA ARG A 55 3.45 -11.92 16.40
C ARG A 55 4.17 -12.79 17.41
N THR A 56 3.55 -13.10 18.56
CA THR A 56 4.15 -14.03 19.54
C THR A 56 4.34 -15.43 18.97
N ARG A 57 3.62 -15.78 17.89
CA ARG A 57 3.72 -17.04 17.15
C ARG A 57 4.62 -16.95 15.91
N GLY A 58 5.32 -15.84 15.70
CA GLY A 58 6.24 -15.64 14.58
C GLY A 58 5.59 -15.28 13.24
N LEU A 59 4.29 -14.98 13.21
CA LEU A 59 3.60 -14.54 12.00
C LEU A 59 3.85 -13.04 11.75
N LYS A 60 3.96 -12.68 10.46
CA LYS A 60 3.99 -11.28 10.01
C LYS A 60 2.61 -10.67 9.93
N MET A 61 2.46 -9.43 10.39
CA MET A 61 1.20 -8.71 10.36
C MET A 61 1.26 -7.56 9.36
N VAL A 62 0.34 -7.54 8.40
CA VAL A 62 0.27 -6.51 7.36
C VAL A 62 -1.12 -5.89 7.34
N ALA A 63 -1.21 -4.58 7.21
CA ALA A 63 -2.48 -3.87 7.09
C ALA A 63 -2.55 -3.10 5.76
N VAL A 64 -3.63 -3.31 5.01
CA VAL A 64 -3.99 -2.49 3.84
C VAL A 64 -5.17 -1.61 4.25
N SER A 65 -4.96 -0.31 4.34
CA SER A 65 -5.90 0.62 4.98
C SER A 65 -5.96 1.95 4.24
N ASN A 66 -7.08 2.67 4.37
CA ASN A 66 -7.19 4.07 3.97
C ASN A 66 -6.41 5.04 4.89
N GLY A 67 -5.84 4.55 6.00
CA GLY A 67 -5.01 5.31 6.92
C GLY A 67 -5.76 6.36 7.75
N TYR A 68 -7.08 6.34 7.78
CA TYR A 68 -7.90 7.30 8.52
C TYR A 68 -8.11 6.86 9.98
N ILE A 69 -7.13 7.16 10.83
CA ILE A 69 -7.08 6.76 12.23
C ILE A 69 -6.52 7.90 13.10
N ASN A 70 -6.94 7.96 14.36
CA ASN A 70 -6.39 8.93 15.32
C ASN A 70 -4.97 8.53 15.75
N PRO A 71 -4.11 9.50 16.14
CA PRO A 71 -2.75 9.22 16.59
C PRO A 71 -2.65 8.19 17.72
N GLU A 72 -3.48 8.30 18.76
CA GLU A 72 -3.46 7.40 19.93
C GLU A 72 -3.69 5.92 19.58
N PRO A 73 -4.79 5.53 18.89
CA PRO A 73 -4.98 4.13 18.49
C PRO A 73 -3.94 3.67 17.45
N LEU A 74 -3.42 4.57 16.60
CA LEU A 74 -2.32 4.22 15.71
C LEU A 74 -1.06 3.84 16.51
N GLU A 75 -0.69 4.62 17.53
CA GLU A 75 0.46 4.32 18.40
C GLU A 75 0.30 2.99 19.13
N GLU A 76 -0.91 2.62 19.53
CA GLU A 76 -1.18 1.31 20.11
C GLU A 76 -0.96 0.17 19.10
N LEU A 77 -1.36 0.35 17.85
CA LEU A 77 -1.30 -0.68 16.82
C LEU A 77 0.09 -0.90 16.23
N LEU A 78 0.87 0.18 16.02
CA LEU A 78 2.15 0.16 15.33
C LEU A 78 3.18 -0.87 15.84
N PRO A 79 3.33 -1.12 17.15
CA PRO A 79 4.23 -2.16 17.66
C PRO A 79 3.92 -3.57 17.16
N TYR A 80 2.69 -3.80 16.67
CA TYR A 80 2.20 -5.11 16.26
C TYR A 80 2.06 -5.29 14.75
N ILE A 81 2.39 -4.27 13.94
CA ILE A 81 2.29 -4.35 12.48
C ILE A 81 3.68 -4.28 11.84
N ASP A 82 4.02 -5.27 11.01
CA ASP A 82 5.28 -5.34 10.27
C ASP A 82 5.26 -4.48 9.00
N ALA A 83 4.08 -4.24 8.43
CA ALA A 83 3.92 -3.39 7.25
C ALA A 83 2.52 -2.78 7.09
N PHE A 84 2.48 -1.56 6.56
CA PHE A 84 1.27 -0.87 6.12
C PHE A 84 1.33 -0.56 4.63
N ASN A 85 0.27 -0.89 3.89
CA ASN A 85 -0.02 -0.26 2.61
C ASN A 85 -1.17 0.74 2.83
N ILE A 86 -0.88 2.02 2.67
CA ILE A 86 -1.84 3.10 2.93
C ILE A 86 -2.34 3.65 1.61
N ASP A 87 -3.65 3.58 1.41
CA ASP A 87 -4.34 4.16 0.28
C ASP A 87 -4.51 5.67 0.45
N LEU A 88 -3.58 6.46 -0.05
CA LEU A 88 -3.72 7.91 -0.13
C LEU A 88 -4.58 8.26 -1.35
N LYS A 89 -5.78 8.79 -1.12
CA LYS A 89 -6.79 8.91 -2.20
C LYS A 89 -6.66 10.17 -3.05
N SER A 90 -6.05 11.23 -2.52
CA SER A 90 -5.85 12.51 -3.19
C SER A 90 -4.92 13.40 -2.34
N MET A 91 -4.27 14.38 -2.94
CA MET A 91 -3.59 15.47 -2.21
C MET A 91 -4.45 16.73 -2.09
N ASN A 92 -5.71 16.66 -2.51
CA ASN A 92 -6.67 17.75 -2.49
C ASN A 92 -7.74 17.52 -1.39
N PRO A 93 -7.80 18.35 -0.33
CA PRO A 93 -8.84 18.25 0.70
C PRO A 93 -10.27 18.31 0.18
N ASP A 94 -10.53 18.99 -0.95
CA ASP A 94 -11.88 19.03 -1.55
C ASP A 94 -12.33 17.67 -2.09
N VAL A 95 -11.41 16.84 -2.57
CA VAL A 95 -11.73 15.48 -3.01
C VAL A 95 -12.21 14.65 -1.82
N TYR A 96 -11.58 14.80 -0.65
CA TYR A 96 -12.02 14.15 0.58
C TYR A 96 -13.42 14.59 1.01
N ARG A 97 -13.67 15.90 1.00
CA ARG A 97 -14.97 16.46 1.36
C ARG A 97 -16.09 16.00 0.41
N ARG A 98 -15.82 15.99 -0.90
CA ARG A 98 -16.85 15.76 -1.93
C ARG A 98 -17.10 14.28 -2.23
N PHE A 99 -16.06 13.46 -2.27
CA PHE A 99 -16.15 12.09 -2.79
C PHE A 99 -15.95 11.00 -1.74
N ILE A 100 -15.21 11.28 -0.67
CA ILE A 100 -14.78 10.26 0.29
C ILE A 100 -15.58 10.35 1.61
N GLY A 101 -15.94 11.57 2.04
CA GLY A 101 -16.59 11.80 3.33
C GLY A 101 -15.63 11.86 4.51
N GLY A 102 -14.36 12.21 4.25
CA GLY A 102 -13.29 12.25 5.26
C GLY A 102 -12.45 13.53 5.20
N ARG A 103 -11.24 13.46 5.76
CA ARG A 103 -10.24 14.55 5.74
C ARG A 103 -8.89 14.00 5.28
N LEU A 104 -8.11 14.84 4.61
CA LEU A 104 -6.78 14.45 4.11
C LEU A 104 -5.77 14.36 5.25
N GLU A 105 -5.82 15.32 6.17
CA GLU A 105 -4.80 15.55 7.20
C GLU A 105 -4.55 14.32 8.09
N PRO A 106 -5.59 13.58 8.56
CA PRO A 106 -5.36 12.36 9.34
C PRO A 106 -4.61 11.27 8.57
N VAL A 107 -4.85 11.13 7.26
CA VAL A 107 -4.15 10.13 6.44
C VAL A 107 -2.68 10.49 6.27
N LEU A 108 -2.38 11.77 6.04
CA LEU A 108 -1.00 12.25 5.95
C LEU A 108 -0.25 12.05 7.27
N GLU A 109 -0.91 12.30 8.40
CA GLU A 109 -0.33 12.09 9.73
C GLU A 109 -0.06 10.59 9.99
N THR A 110 -1.00 9.71 9.63
CA THR A 110 -0.80 8.26 9.73
C THR A 110 0.44 7.80 8.95
N ILE A 111 0.62 8.28 7.71
CA ILE A 111 1.80 7.94 6.90
C ILE A 111 3.10 8.42 7.58
N LYS A 112 3.10 9.65 8.13
CA LYS A 112 4.25 10.22 8.87
C LYS A 112 4.58 9.44 10.13
N MET A 113 3.58 9.05 10.91
CA MET A 113 3.78 8.32 12.16
C MET A 113 4.20 6.87 11.90
N ALA A 114 3.52 6.18 10.98
CA ALA A 114 3.78 4.78 10.67
C ALA A 114 5.16 4.57 10.06
N SER A 115 5.60 5.45 9.14
CA SER A 115 6.90 5.33 8.46
C SER A 115 8.11 5.43 9.40
N ARG A 116 7.93 5.93 10.63
CA ARG A 116 8.97 5.96 11.67
C ARG A 116 9.09 4.66 12.46
N LYS A 117 8.12 3.75 12.35
CA LYS A 117 7.98 2.57 13.22
C LYS A 117 7.91 1.26 12.44
N THR A 118 7.37 1.28 11.23
CA THR A 118 7.11 0.08 10.43
C THR A 118 7.34 0.36 8.95
N LEU A 119 7.32 -0.67 8.12
CA LEU A 119 7.38 -0.52 6.67
C LEU A 119 6.08 0.13 6.19
N VAL A 120 6.19 1.16 5.36
CA VAL A 120 5.04 1.84 4.76
C VAL A 120 5.22 1.88 3.26
N GLU A 121 4.17 1.47 2.56
CA GLU A 121 3.97 1.69 1.14
C GLU A 121 2.73 2.56 0.96
N VAL A 122 2.71 3.37 -0.09
CA VAL A 122 1.57 4.22 -0.44
C VAL A 122 0.99 3.75 -1.76
N THR A 123 -0.31 3.51 -1.77
CA THR A 123 -1.07 3.24 -3.00
C THR A 123 -1.87 4.47 -3.37
N TYR A 124 -1.81 4.86 -4.63
CA TYR A 124 -2.50 6.01 -5.18
C TYR A 124 -3.28 5.61 -6.43
N LEU A 125 -4.61 5.52 -6.29
CA LEU A 125 -5.52 5.23 -7.40
C LEU A 125 -5.77 6.50 -8.20
N ILE A 126 -5.29 6.55 -9.45
CA ILE A 126 -5.48 7.73 -10.31
C ILE A 126 -6.84 7.64 -10.98
N ILE A 127 -7.72 8.59 -10.71
CA ILE A 127 -9.07 8.72 -11.27
C ILE A 127 -9.09 9.97 -12.16
N PRO A 128 -9.42 9.82 -13.47
CA PRO A 128 -9.49 10.96 -14.37
C PRO A 128 -10.38 12.08 -13.85
N THR A 129 -9.96 13.33 -14.05
CA THR A 129 -10.64 14.57 -13.65
C THR A 129 -10.83 14.79 -12.15
N VAL A 130 -10.39 13.85 -11.31
CA VAL A 130 -10.52 13.93 -9.84
C VAL A 130 -9.19 14.21 -9.18
N ASN A 131 -8.16 13.42 -9.52
CA ASN A 131 -6.86 13.46 -8.84
C ASN A 131 -5.67 13.17 -9.77
N ASP A 132 -5.88 13.30 -11.10
CA ASP A 132 -4.93 12.90 -12.16
C ASP A 132 -4.12 14.08 -12.75
N SER A 133 -4.27 15.27 -12.19
CA SER A 133 -3.51 16.44 -12.64
C SER A 133 -2.02 16.31 -12.31
N GLU A 134 -1.15 16.84 -13.17
CA GLU A 134 0.30 16.85 -12.94
C GLU A 134 0.66 17.54 -11.60
N GLU A 135 0.00 18.66 -11.28
CA GLU A 135 0.21 19.37 -10.02
C GLU A 135 -0.07 18.49 -8.81
N GLU A 136 -1.16 17.71 -8.84
CA GLU A 136 -1.53 16.83 -7.74
C GLU A 136 -0.54 15.65 -7.60
N ILE A 137 -0.09 15.07 -8.71
CA ILE A 137 0.94 14.03 -8.70
C ILE A 137 2.26 14.58 -8.14
N ARG A 138 2.66 15.81 -8.48
CA ARG A 138 3.86 16.44 -7.90
C ARG A 138 3.71 16.62 -6.38
N LYS A 139 2.57 17.13 -5.91
CA LYS A 139 2.29 17.24 -4.46
C LYS A 139 2.39 15.91 -3.74
N LEU A 140 1.87 14.83 -4.34
CA LEU A 140 1.96 13.47 -3.81
C LEU A 140 3.42 13.02 -3.68
N VAL A 141 4.19 13.21 -4.74
CA VAL A 141 5.60 12.81 -4.81
C VAL A 141 6.44 13.60 -3.82
N ASP A 142 6.25 14.91 -3.74
CA ASP A 142 6.94 15.80 -2.81
C ASP A 142 6.64 15.43 -1.36
N PHE A 143 5.36 15.14 -1.05
CA PHE A 143 4.96 14.67 0.27
C PHE A 143 5.65 13.35 0.65
N ILE A 144 5.64 12.34 -0.22
CA ILE A 144 6.29 11.06 0.07
C ILE A 144 7.80 11.25 0.24
N ALA A 145 8.43 12.06 -0.60
CA ALA A 145 9.86 12.35 -0.51
C ALA A 145 10.24 13.09 0.79
N GLU A 146 9.37 14.01 1.27
CA GLU A 146 9.53 14.70 2.55
C GLU A 146 9.44 13.72 3.73
N VAL A 147 8.49 12.78 3.69
CA VAL A 147 8.31 11.80 4.77
C VAL A 147 9.46 10.80 4.79
N ASN A 148 9.67 10.10 3.68
CA ASN A 148 10.77 9.17 3.47
C ASN A 148 10.81 8.78 1.98
N PRO A 149 11.84 9.16 1.21
CA PRO A 149 11.90 8.87 -0.22
C PRO A 149 11.98 7.37 -0.53
N LYS A 150 12.26 6.53 0.47
CA LYS A 150 12.29 5.06 0.30
C LYS A 150 10.90 4.42 0.35
N ILE A 151 9.84 5.16 0.71
CA ILE A 151 8.47 4.65 0.69
C ILE A 151 8.09 4.30 -0.76
N PRO A 152 7.77 3.03 -1.05
CA PRO A 152 7.24 2.62 -2.34
C PRO A 152 5.93 3.33 -2.67
N LEU A 153 5.83 3.89 -3.87
CA LEU A 153 4.60 4.45 -4.42
C LEU A 153 4.00 3.53 -5.49
N HIS A 154 2.79 3.04 -5.26
CA HIS A 154 2.03 2.22 -6.21
C HIS A 154 0.95 3.06 -6.88
N LEU A 155 1.14 3.37 -8.15
CA LEU A 155 0.15 4.03 -8.99
C LEU A 155 -0.80 2.98 -9.56
N SER A 156 -2.09 3.10 -9.24
CA SER A 156 -3.11 2.13 -9.69
C SER A 156 -4.08 2.77 -10.68
N ARG A 157 -4.52 1.95 -11.64
CA ARG A 157 -5.56 2.28 -12.61
C ARG A 157 -6.94 2.23 -11.99
N TYR A 158 -7.71 3.29 -12.20
CA TYR A 158 -9.14 3.32 -11.95
C TYR A 158 -9.92 2.63 -13.07
N TYR A 159 -11.00 1.95 -12.67
CA TYR A 159 -12.02 1.39 -13.57
C TYR A 159 -13.42 1.79 -13.08
N PRO A 160 -14.33 2.16 -13.99
CA PRO A 160 -15.72 2.48 -13.65
C PRO A 160 -16.39 1.33 -12.92
N ALA A 161 -17.09 1.66 -11.84
CA ALA A 161 -17.81 0.68 -11.02
C ALA A 161 -18.96 1.32 -10.25
N TYR A 162 -20.07 0.58 -10.14
CA TYR A 162 -21.28 0.95 -9.41
C TYR A 162 -21.90 2.27 -9.88
N LYS A 163 -21.67 3.39 -9.17
CA LYS A 163 -22.27 4.71 -9.43
C LYS A 163 -21.26 5.74 -9.93
N PHE A 164 -20.04 5.31 -10.25
CA PHE A 164 -18.97 6.21 -10.67
C PHE A 164 -18.54 5.84 -12.09
N ASP A 165 -18.94 6.69 -13.03
CA ASP A 165 -18.93 6.37 -14.47
C ASP A 165 -17.86 7.13 -15.26
N VAL A 166 -16.94 7.79 -14.55
CA VAL A 166 -15.75 8.37 -15.19
C VAL A 166 -15.02 7.26 -15.98
N PRO A 167 -14.52 7.54 -17.20
CA PRO A 167 -13.76 6.55 -17.97
C PRO A 167 -12.58 5.98 -17.19
N PRO A 168 -12.14 4.73 -17.48
CA PRO A 168 -10.97 4.16 -16.84
C PRO A 168 -9.73 5.03 -17.12
N THR A 169 -8.80 5.09 -16.17
CA THR A 169 -7.57 5.89 -16.33
C THR A 169 -6.83 5.47 -17.60
N PRO A 170 -6.49 6.39 -18.50
CA PRO A 170 -5.69 6.03 -19.67
C PRO A 170 -4.31 5.49 -19.26
N PRO A 171 -3.75 4.47 -19.95
CA PRO A 171 -2.39 4.00 -19.69
C PRO A 171 -1.34 5.12 -19.79
N LYS A 172 -1.56 6.08 -20.68
CA LYS A 172 -0.70 7.27 -20.82
C LYS A 172 -0.64 8.09 -19.54
N THR A 173 -1.78 8.31 -18.86
CA THR A 173 -1.83 9.07 -17.61
C THR A 173 -1.02 8.39 -16.51
N LEU A 174 -1.10 7.05 -16.41
CA LEU A 174 -0.28 6.27 -15.47
C LEU A 174 1.21 6.37 -15.78
N LEU A 175 1.58 6.26 -17.06
CA LEU A 175 2.97 6.40 -17.52
C LEU A 175 3.54 7.79 -17.25
N ASP A 176 2.76 8.84 -17.47
CA ASP A 176 3.18 10.21 -17.22
C ASP A 176 3.36 10.45 -15.72
N ALA A 177 2.42 9.99 -14.89
CA ALA A 177 2.55 10.05 -13.43
C ALA A 177 3.76 9.24 -12.92
N TYR A 178 4.01 8.06 -13.47
CA TYR A 178 5.19 7.26 -13.15
C TYR A 178 6.49 8.00 -13.48
N LYS A 179 6.58 8.63 -14.65
CA LYS A 179 7.77 9.41 -15.05
C LYS A 179 8.01 10.58 -14.11
N ILE A 180 6.96 11.31 -13.73
CA ILE A 180 7.04 12.41 -12.75
C ILE A 180 7.55 11.88 -11.42
N ALA A 181 6.94 10.82 -10.90
CA ALA A 181 7.30 10.27 -9.60
C ALA A 181 8.73 9.71 -9.56
N ARG A 182 9.19 9.02 -10.61
CA ARG A 182 10.54 8.44 -10.69
C ARG A 182 11.67 9.48 -10.75
N GLN A 183 11.36 10.76 -11.02
CA GLN A 183 12.35 11.84 -10.92
C GLN A 183 12.81 12.06 -9.48
N THR A 184 11.96 11.76 -8.50
CA THR A 184 12.21 12.03 -7.08
C THR A 184 12.26 10.74 -6.26
N LEU A 185 11.35 9.79 -6.51
CA LEU A 185 11.22 8.57 -5.73
C LEU A 185 11.93 7.39 -6.41
N PRO A 186 12.86 6.69 -5.73
CA PRO A 186 13.55 5.51 -6.25
C PRO A 186 12.61 4.33 -6.54
N TYR A 187 11.51 4.21 -5.79
CA TYR A 187 10.60 3.06 -5.84
C TYR A 187 9.20 3.51 -6.20
N VAL A 188 8.87 3.42 -7.49
CA VAL A 188 7.54 3.69 -8.02
C VAL A 188 7.13 2.52 -8.87
N TYR A 189 5.88 2.11 -8.76
CA TYR A 189 5.32 0.99 -9.51
C TYR A 189 4.00 1.39 -10.13
N ILE A 190 3.70 0.89 -11.33
CA ILE A 190 2.34 0.89 -11.86
C ILE A 190 1.72 -0.47 -11.51
N GLY A 191 0.76 -0.46 -10.59
CA GLY A 191 -0.02 -1.63 -10.22
C GLY A 191 -1.17 -1.87 -11.20
N ASN A 192 -1.82 -3.03 -11.07
CA ASN A 192 -3.09 -3.49 -11.66
C ASN A 192 -3.30 -3.32 -13.19
N LEU A 193 -2.34 -2.77 -13.92
CA LEU A 193 -2.26 -2.77 -15.38
C LEU A 193 -0.81 -3.12 -15.77
N PRO A 194 -0.56 -4.26 -16.43
CA PRO A 194 0.78 -4.62 -16.88
C PRO A 194 1.32 -3.59 -17.86
N ILE A 195 2.38 -2.88 -17.45
CA ILE A 195 3.14 -1.95 -18.29
C ILE A 195 4.61 -2.32 -18.15
N ALA A 196 5.24 -2.71 -19.26
CA ALA A 196 6.62 -3.18 -19.26
C ALA A 196 7.56 -2.13 -18.64
N GLY A 197 8.39 -2.57 -17.70
CA GLY A 197 9.42 -1.74 -17.07
C GLY A 197 8.97 -0.90 -15.88
N THR A 198 7.73 -1.06 -15.41
CA THR A 198 7.21 -0.30 -14.24
C THR A 198 6.84 -1.18 -13.04
N GLU A 199 7.15 -2.47 -13.07
CA GLU A 199 6.80 -3.45 -12.01
C GLU A 199 8.02 -3.98 -11.24
N ASN A 200 9.19 -3.88 -11.87
CA ASN A 200 10.45 -4.39 -11.33
C ASN A 200 11.12 -3.38 -10.38
N THR A 201 11.85 -3.89 -9.40
CA THR A 201 12.69 -3.07 -8.53
C THR A 201 14.10 -3.04 -9.09
N TYR A 202 14.64 -1.83 -9.26
CA TYR A 202 16.02 -1.60 -9.67
C TYR A 202 16.80 -0.94 -8.53
N CYS A 203 18.10 -1.24 -8.45
CA CYS A 203 18.99 -0.61 -7.50
C CYS A 203 19.08 0.90 -7.81
N PRO A 204 18.79 1.78 -6.85
CA PRO A 204 18.78 3.22 -7.09
C PRO A 204 20.18 3.80 -7.36
N GLU A 205 21.24 3.07 -7.01
CA GLU A 205 22.62 3.52 -7.19
C GLU A 205 23.22 3.08 -8.55
N CYS A 206 23.03 1.82 -8.93
CA CYS A 206 23.71 1.26 -10.12
C CYS A 206 22.75 0.72 -11.20
N GLY A 207 21.43 0.83 -11.01
CA GLY A 207 20.41 0.37 -11.96
C GLY A 207 20.29 -1.15 -12.12
N ASN A 208 20.93 -1.95 -11.26
CA ASN A 208 20.83 -3.41 -11.33
C ASN A 208 19.40 -3.89 -11.05
N LEU A 209 18.91 -4.89 -11.78
CA LEU A 209 17.62 -5.51 -11.51
C LEU A 209 17.69 -6.27 -10.17
N LEU A 210 17.01 -5.78 -9.14
CA LEU A 210 17.00 -6.39 -7.81
C LEU A 210 15.87 -7.41 -7.68
N VAL A 211 14.65 -7.00 -8.01
CA VAL A 211 13.45 -7.82 -7.94
C VAL A 211 12.76 -7.78 -9.29
N GLU A 212 12.57 -8.95 -9.90
CA GLU A 212 11.76 -9.13 -11.08
C GLU A 212 10.36 -9.60 -10.67
N ARG A 213 9.32 -8.90 -11.12
CA ARG A 213 7.92 -9.23 -10.82
C ARG A 213 7.19 -9.56 -12.11
N GLN A 214 6.39 -10.62 -12.08
CA GLN A 214 5.48 -11.00 -13.16
C GLN A 214 4.17 -11.49 -12.57
N GLY A 215 3.13 -10.66 -12.64
CA GLY A 215 1.84 -10.95 -12.01
C GLY A 215 1.99 -11.15 -10.50
N PHE A 216 1.65 -12.35 -10.02
CA PHE A 216 1.75 -12.73 -8.60
C PHE A 216 3.07 -13.43 -8.22
N SER A 217 4.03 -13.50 -9.15
CA SER A 217 5.33 -14.12 -8.92
C SER A 217 6.42 -13.06 -8.84
N ALA A 218 7.40 -13.28 -7.97
CA ALA A 218 8.59 -12.44 -7.87
C ALA A 218 9.84 -13.31 -7.74
N THR A 219 10.92 -12.89 -8.40
CA THR A 219 12.27 -13.44 -8.20
C THR A 219 13.21 -12.31 -7.79
N MET A 220 14.30 -12.65 -7.09
CA MET A 220 15.24 -11.66 -6.54
C MET A 220 16.66 -11.90 -7.08
N PRO A 221 16.88 -11.84 -8.42
CA PRO A 221 18.17 -12.21 -9.02
C PRO A 221 19.32 -11.26 -8.65
N GLY A 222 18.99 -10.03 -8.24
CA GLY A 222 19.98 -8.99 -7.93
C GLY A 222 20.29 -8.81 -6.46
N ILE A 223 19.77 -9.66 -5.58
CA ILE A 223 19.93 -9.53 -4.12
C ILE A 223 20.77 -10.69 -3.58
N THR A 224 21.86 -10.36 -2.91
CA THR A 224 22.72 -11.35 -2.23
C THR A 224 22.04 -11.89 -0.96
N PRO A 225 22.45 -13.06 -0.44
CA PRO A 225 21.89 -13.61 0.80
C PRO A 225 21.99 -12.68 2.02
N ASP A 226 22.96 -11.76 2.04
CA ASP A 226 23.13 -10.75 3.09
C ASP A 226 22.37 -9.43 2.81
N GLY A 227 21.46 -9.41 1.83
CA GLY A 227 20.55 -8.29 1.58
C GLY A 227 21.18 -7.10 0.86
N LYS A 228 22.18 -7.34 0.00
CA LYS A 228 22.86 -6.30 -0.78
C LYS A 228 22.63 -6.46 -2.27
N CYS A 229 22.79 -5.38 -3.01
CA CYS A 229 22.82 -5.41 -4.46
C CYS A 229 24.01 -6.26 -4.93
N SER A 230 23.74 -7.27 -5.74
CA SER A 230 24.76 -8.19 -6.26
C SER A 230 25.80 -7.52 -7.19
N LYS A 231 25.51 -6.32 -7.67
CA LYS A 231 26.39 -5.57 -8.57
C LYS A 231 27.24 -4.50 -7.88
N CYS A 232 26.67 -3.68 -6.99
CA CYS A 232 27.38 -2.57 -6.36
C CYS A 232 27.60 -2.74 -4.84
N GLY A 233 27.03 -3.77 -4.21
CA GLY A 233 27.20 -4.01 -2.77
C GLY A 233 26.40 -3.10 -1.84
N ARG A 234 25.62 -2.14 -2.37
CA ARG A 234 24.71 -1.30 -1.57
C ARG A 234 23.69 -2.18 -0.84
N PRO A 235 23.42 -1.96 0.46
CA PRO A 235 22.27 -2.54 1.15
C PRO A 235 20.97 -2.24 0.38
N VAL A 236 20.15 -3.27 0.17
CA VAL A 236 18.85 -3.12 -0.49
C VAL A 236 17.87 -2.55 0.52
N ASP A 237 17.06 -1.57 0.09
CA ASP A 237 15.99 -1.07 0.93
C ASP A 237 14.89 -2.13 1.00
N ILE A 238 14.29 -2.32 2.17
CA ILE A 238 13.20 -3.29 2.33
C ILE A 238 11.96 -2.74 1.62
N ILE A 239 11.50 -3.47 0.60
CA ILE A 239 10.35 -3.17 -0.25
C ILE A 239 9.52 -4.46 -0.29
N LEU A 240 8.19 -4.35 -0.23
CA LEU A 240 7.30 -5.51 -0.16
C LEU A 240 6.85 -6.00 -1.55
#